data_AF-A0A498CV01-F1
#
_entry.id   AF-A0A498CV01-F1
#
_cell.length_a   1.000
_cell.length_b   1.000
_cell.length_c   1.000
_cell.angle_alpha   90.00
_cell.angle_beta   90.00
_cell.angle_gamma   90.00
#
_symmetry.space_group_name_H-M   'P 1'
#
loop_
_entity.id
_entity.type
_entity.pdbx_description
1 polymer ?
#
loop_
_entity_poly.entity_id
_entity_poly.type
_entity_poly.pdbx_seq_one_letter_code
_entity_poly.pdbx_strand_id
1 'polypeptide(L)' 'RNIHVAHVVVDGAIDTDFIKDTFPEMYVKKAQDGILNPAHIAENYWHLSQQPRDAWTHELDLRPWMERW' A
#
# COMPACT_ATOMS: atom_id res chain seq x y z
N ARG A 1 2.84 -27.39 -3.96
CA ARG A 1 3.04 -26.92 -5.36
C ARG A 1 1.86 -26.02 -5.72
N ASN A 2 2.05 -25.02 -6.59
CA ASN A 2 1.02 -24.07 -6.99
C ASN A 2 0.53 -23.10 -5.88
N ILE A 3 1.50 -22.49 -5.20
CA ILE A 3 1.27 -21.47 -4.17
C ILE A 3 1.86 -20.17 -4.71
N HIS A 4 1.05 -19.12 -4.79
CA HIS A 4 1.50 -17.77 -5.12
C HIS A 4 2.04 -17.13 -3.85
N VAL A 5 3.36 -16.99 -3.75
CA VAL A 5 4.01 -16.29 -2.64
C VAL A 5 4.37 -14.89 -3.11
N ALA A 6 3.75 -13.89 -2.47
CA ALA A 6 4.00 -12.47 -2.73
C ALA A 6 4.45 -11.75 -1.45
N HIS A 7 5.37 -10.81 -1.60
CA HIS A 7 5.80 -9.87 -0.58
C HIS A 7 5.27 -8.48 -0.95
N VAL A 8 4.43 -7.90 -0.09
CA VAL A 8 3.90 -6.56 -0.29
C VAL A 8 4.60 -5.63 0.67
N VAL A 9 5.41 -4.73 0.14
CA VAL A 9 6.08 -3.68 0.90
C VAL A 9 5.12 -2.49 0.94
N VAL A 10 4.78 -2.06 2.15
CA VAL A 10 3.96 -0.88 2.38
C VAL A 10 4.85 0.18 3.01
N ASP A 11 5.31 1.11 2.18
CA ASP A 11 6.25 2.16 2.55
C ASP A 11 5.52 3.51 2.60
N GLY A 12 5.25 3.98 3.81
CA GLY A 12 4.56 5.25 4.05
C GLY A 12 3.52 5.17 5.17
N ALA A 13 3.06 6.35 5.61
CA ALA A 13 2.00 6.43 6.61
C ALA A 13 0.67 5.93 6.02
N ILE A 14 -0.11 5.17 6.79
CA ILE A 14 -1.41 4.64 6.38
C ILE A 14 -2.52 5.42 7.07
N ASP A 15 -3.56 5.80 6.34
CA ASP A 15 -4.74 6.49 6.85
C ASP A 15 -5.48 5.65 7.90
N THR A 16 -5.09 5.83 9.16
CA THR A 16 -5.58 5.14 10.35
C THR A 16 -5.74 6.14 11.48
N ASP A 17 -6.59 5.82 12.46
CA ASP A 17 -6.76 6.66 13.66
C ASP A 17 -5.44 6.84 14.41
N PHE A 18 -4.59 5.79 14.44
CA PHE A 18 -3.25 5.89 15.03
C PHE A 18 -2.38 6.98 14.38
N ILE A 19 -2.32 7.03 13.03
CA ILE A 19 -1.55 8.07 12.34
C ILE A 19 -2.19 9.45 12.53
N LYS A 20 -3.52 9.52 12.51
CA LYS A 20 -4.26 10.76 12.73
C LYS A 20 -3.97 11.38 14.10
N ASP A 21 -3.98 10.56 15.15
CA ASP A 21 -3.85 11.03 16.53
C ASP A 21 -2.38 11.22 16.94
N THR A 22 -1.48 10.36 16.45
CA THR A 22 -0.06 10.36 16.85
C THR A 22 0.79 11.27 15.98
N PHE A 23 0.45 11.43 14.70
CA PHE A 23 1.23 12.18 13.71
C PHE A 23 0.34 13.17 12.92
N PRO A 24 -0.32 14.13 13.59
CA PRO A 24 -1.27 15.04 12.94
C PRO A 24 -0.65 15.85 11.79
N GLU A 25 0.62 16.24 11.90
CA GLU A 25 1.34 16.94 10.81
C GLU A 25 1.49 16.07 9.55
N MET A 26 1.74 14.77 9.71
CA MET A 26 1.76 13.83 8.60
C MET A 26 0.36 13.62 8.05
N TYR A 27 -0.65 13.53 8.93
CA TYR A 27 -2.04 13.31 8.53
C TYR A 27 -2.61 14.46 7.68
N VAL A 28 -2.17 15.70 7.89
CA VAL A 28 -2.52 16.84 7.02
C VAL A 28 -2.17 16.58 5.55
N LYS A 29 -1.07 15.84 5.27
CA LYS A 29 -0.67 15.50 3.90
C LYS A 29 -1.65 14.57 3.20
N LYS A 30 -2.57 13.92 3.91
CA LYS A 30 -3.67 13.14 3.32
C LYS A 30 -4.46 13.93 2.29
N ALA A 31 -4.70 15.22 2.53
CA ALA A 31 -5.45 16.09 1.62
C ALA A 31 -4.75 16.32 0.27
N GLN A 32 -3.48 15.91 0.15
CA GLN A 32 -2.65 16.02 -1.04
C GLN A 32 -2.12 14.64 -1.48
N ASP A 33 -2.81 13.56 -1.08
CA ASP A 33 -2.46 12.17 -1.38
C ASP A 33 -1.05 11.76 -0.87
N GLY A 34 -0.57 12.40 0.20
CA GLY A 34 0.74 12.15 0.79
C GLY A 34 0.82 11.00 1.79
N ILE A 35 -0.29 10.27 2.01
CA ILE A 35 -0.34 9.05 2.83
C ILE A 35 -1.17 7.98 2.11
N LEU A 36 -0.97 6.72 2.46
CA LEU A 36 -1.61 5.57 1.81
C LEU A 36 -3.05 5.35 2.30
N ASN A 37 -3.95 5.05 1.37
CA ASN A 37 -5.33 4.69 1.67
C ASN A 37 -5.45 3.15 1.87
N PRO A 38 -5.97 2.67 3.03
CA PRO A 38 -6.19 1.25 3.28
C PRO A 38 -7.00 0.51 2.21
N ALA A 39 -8.00 1.17 1.61
CA ALA A 39 -8.81 0.55 0.56
C ALA A 39 -7.99 0.29 -0.71
N HIS A 40 -7.07 1.20 -1.05
CA HIS A 40 -6.17 1.01 -2.21
C HIS A 40 -5.11 -0.06 -1.93
N ILE A 41 -4.64 -0.18 -0.69
CA ILE A 41 -3.77 -1.29 -0.28
C ILE A 41 -4.52 -2.63 -0.44
N ALA A 42 -5.76 -2.71 0.05
CA ALA A 42 -6.59 -3.91 -0.06
C ALA A 42 -6.85 -4.31 -1.52
N GLU A 43 -7.11 -3.34 -2.41
CA GLU A 43 -7.28 -3.60 -3.85
C GLU A 43 -6.02 -4.23 -4.48
N ASN A 44 -4.83 -3.81 -4.05
CA ASN A 44 -3.59 -4.41 -4.53
C ASN A 44 -3.42 -5.87 -4.05
N TYR A 45 -3.81 -6.19 -2.82
CA TYR A 45 -3.89 -7.58 -2.36
C TYR A 45 -4.91 -8.39 -3.17
N TRP A 46 -6.07 -7.80 -3.48
CA TRP A 46 -7.06 -8.44 -4.32
C TRP A 46 -6.53 -8.70 -5.73
N HIS A 47 -5.87 -7.72 -6.34
CA HIS A 47 -5.23 -7.85 -7.64
C HIS A 47 -4.22 -9.00 -7.67
N LEU A 48 -3.33 -9.10 -6.67
CA LEU A 48 -2.38 -10.21 -6.55
C LEU A 48 -3.10 -11.57 -6.54
N SER A 49 -4.20 -11.69 -5.81
CA SER A 49 -4.98 -12.94 -5.75
C SER A 49 -5.61 -13.35 -7.08
N GLN A 50 -5.85 -12.39 -7.98
CA GLN A 50 -6.48 -12.62 -9.29
C GLN A 50 -5.46 -12.91 -10.40
N GLN A 51 -4.15 -12.85 -10.12
CA GLN A 51 -3.13 -13.03 -11.16
C GLN A 51 -3.14 -14.45 -11.72
N PRO A 52 -3.07 -14.62 -13.06
CA PRO A 52 -2.95 -15.93 -13.68
C PRO A 52 -1.58 -16.53 -13.35
N ARG A 53 -1.50 -17.86 -13.32
CA ARG A 53 -0.31 -18.62 -12.86
C ARG A 53 0.95 -18.37 -13.68
N ASP A 54 0.81 -17.87 -14.90
CA ASP A 54 1.89 -17.53 -15.81
C ASP A 54 2.40 -16.08 -15.64
N ALA A 55 1.80 -15.29 -14.74
CA ALA A 55 2.17 -13.90 -14.49
C ALA A 55 2.05 -13.50 -13.01
N TRP A 56 2.60 -14.31 -12.10
CA TRP A 56 2.63 -14.01 -10.67
C TRP A 56 3.71 -12.99 -10.30
N THR A 57 3.29 -11.93 -9.61
CA THR A 57 4.17 -10.96 -8.95
C THR A 57 4.73 -11.56 -7.67
N HIS A 58 6.05 -11.49 -7.50
CA HIS A 58 6.71 -11.89 -6.26
C HIS A 58 6.83 -10.74 -5.25
N GLU A 59 7.05 -9.50 -5.72
CA GLU A 59 7.15 -8.32 -4.86
C GLU A 59 6.36 -7.14 -5.44
N LEU A 60 5.65 -6.43 -4.57
CA LEU A 60 4.89 -5.23 -4.89
C LEU A 60 5.19 -4.15 -3.85
N ASP A 61 5.63 -2.98 -4.30
CA ASP A 61 5.93 -1.83 -3.46
C ASP A 61 4.79 -0.80 -3.55
N LEU A 62 4.19 -0.48 -2.41
CA LEU A 62 3.12 0.49 -2.27
C LEU A 62 3.63 1.69 -1.49
N ARG A 63 3.61 2.86 -2.14
CA ARG A 63 4.09 4.11 -1.56
C ARG A 63 3.26 5.31 -2.00
N PRO A 64 3.18 6.39 -1.19
CA PRO A 64 2.51 7.61 -1.61
C PRO A 64 3.33 8.31 -2.71
N TRP A 65 2.63 8.91 -3.68
CA TRP A 65 3.25 9.52 -4.86
C TRP A 65 4.18 10.70 -4.53
N MET A 66 4.00 11.32 -3.35
CA MET A 66 4.72 12.53 -2.93
C MET A 66 6.18 12.26 -2.51
N GLU A 67 6.56 11.00 -2.29
CA GLU A 67 7.94 10.63 -1.97
C GLU A 67 8.87 10.89 -3.16
N ARG A 68 10.04 11.49 -2.88
CA ARG A 68 11.09 11.74 -3.87
C ARG A 68 12.08 10.58 -3.89
N TRP A 69 12.55 10.24 -5.10
CA TRP A 69 13.59 9.22 -5.34
C TRP A 69 15.00 9.72 -5.01
#